data_AF-A0A2T5HIJ0-F1
#
_entry.id   AF-A0A2T5HIJ0-F1
#
_cell.length_a   1.000
_cell.length_b   1.000
_cell.length_c   1.000
_cell.angle_alpha   90.00
_cell.angle_beta   90.00
_cell.angle_gamma   90.00
#
_symmetry.space_group_name_H-M   'P 1'
#
loop_
_entity.id
_entity.type
_entity.pdbx_description
1 polymer ?
#
loop_
_entity_poly.entity_id
_entity_poly.type
_entity_poly.pdbx_seq_one_letter_code
_entity_poly.pdbx_strand_id
1 'polypeptide(L)'
;MALGVWAYQENYATQHVLREVSQIQREIGHQREELAVLKAEWAYLNRPERLRDLAEINFDRLGLLPFQPEQFGRVDQIAFPQKEDLILDLSDAVDVVGSLEAIEP
;
A
#
# COMPACT_ATOMS: atom_id res chain seq x y z
N MET A 1 -10.85 14.05 47.56
CA MET A 1 -12.02 13.84 46.67
C MET A 1 -11.69 14.12 45.20
N ALA A 2 -10.92 15.16 44.86
CA ALA A 2 -10.58 15.49 43.46
C ALA A 2 -9.70 14.45 42.73
N LEU A 3 -8.71 13.86 43.41
CA LEU A 3 -7.77 12.89 42.79
C LEU A 3 -8.44 11.58 42.32
N GLY A 4 -9.52 11.14 42.98
CA GLY A 4 -10.25 9.94 42.58
C GLY A 4 -11.11 10.15 41.33
N VAL A 5 -11.57 11.38 41.09
CA VAL A 5 -12.36 11.74 39.90
C VAL A 5 -11.45 11.84 38.67
N TRP A 6 -10.28 12.47 38.81
CA TRP A 6 -9.29 12.59 37.74
C TRP A 6 -8.76 11.22 37.28
N ALA A 7 -8.40 10.34 38.22
CA ALA A 7 -7.93 8.99 37.90
C ALA A 7 -9.01 8.13 37.21
N TYR A 8 -10.29 8.31 37.55
CA TYR A 8 -11.40 7.61 36.89
C TYR A 8 -11.60 8.12 35.46
N GLN A 9 -11.51 9.43 35.26
CA GLN A 9 -11.67 10.06 33.95
C GLN A 9 -10.53 9.67 32.99
N GLU A 10 -9.29 9.66 33.49
CA GLU A 10 -8.10 9.23 32.73
C GLU A 10 -8.14 7.74 32.38
N ASN A 11 -8.63 6.90 33.29
CA ASN A 11 -8.84 5.48 33.02
C ASN A 11 -9.90 5.27 31.92
N TYR A 12 -10.98 6.04 31.94
CA TYR A 12 -12.01 6.00 30.90
C TYR A 12 -11.47 6.45 29.53
N ALA A 13 -10.65 7.51 29.49
CA ALA A 13 -10.01 7.97 28.25
C ALA A 13 -9.08 6.88 27.68
N THR A 14 -8.26 6.26 28.53
CA THR A 14 -7.38 5.16 28.14
C THR A 14 -8.17 3.95 27.62
N GLN A 15 -9.23 3.54 28.34
CA GLN A 15 -10.09 2.44 27.91
C GLN A 15 -10.82 2.75 26.60
N HIS A 16 -11.19 4.02 26.35
CA HIS A 16 -11.80 4.44 25.10
C HIS A 16 -10.85 4.25 23.92
N VAL A 17 -9.62 4.78 24.03
CA VAL A 17 -8.60 4.67 22.98
C VAL A 17 -8.23 3.19 22.74
N LEU A 18 -8.12 2.37 23.79
CA LEU A 18 -7.87 0.93 23.63
C LEU A 18 -9.00 0.22 22.88
N ARG A 19 -10.26 0.57 23.14
CA ARG A 19 -11.41 0.02 22.41
C ARG A 19 -11.37 0.42 20.94
N GLU A 20 -11.08 1.69 20.64
CA GLU A 20 -10.97 2.21 19.28
C GLU A 20 -9.85 1.54 18.50
N VAL A 21 -8.65 1.44 19.08
CA VAL A 21 -7.52 0.72 18.49
C VAL A 21 -7.88 -0.74 18.22
N SER A 22 -8.55 -1.41 19.17
CA SER A 22 -8.97 -2.80 18.97
C SER A 22 -9.96 -2.95 17.82
N GLN A 23 -10.84 -1.96 17.62
CA GLN A 23 -11.80 -1.95 16.52
C GLN A 23 -11.07 -1.78 15.18
N ILE A 24 -10.19 -0.79 15.08
CA ILE A 24 -9.39 -0.53 13.88
C ILE A 24 -8.55 -1.78 13.51
N GLN A 25 -7.93 -2.44 14.50
CA GLN A 25 -7.15 -3.66 14.23
C GLN A 25 -8.02 -4.80 13.70
N ARG A 26 -9.27 -4.94 14.16
CA ARG A 26 -10.22 -5.91 13.59
C ARG A 26 -10.58 -5.54 12.15
N GLU A 27 -10.86 -4.27 11.87
CA GLU A 27 -11.15 -3.79 10.52
C GLU A 27 -9.96 -4.01 9.56
N ILE A 28 -8.72 -3.73 9.99
CA ILE A 28 -7.49 -4.03 9.26
C ILE A 28 -7.39 -5.54 9.00
N GLY A 29 -7.72 -6.37 9.99
CA GLY A 29 -7.75 -7.83 9.84
C GLY A 29 -8.69 -8.28 8.72
N HIS A 30 -9.93 -7.78 8.72
CA HIS A 30 -10.91 -8.07 7.67
C HIS A 30 -10.45 -7.61 6.29
N GLN A 31 -9.93 -6.38 6.16
CA GLN A 31 -9.42 -5.87 4.88
C GLN A 31 -8.24 -6.69 4.35
N ARG A 32 -7.36 -7.18 5.24
CA ARG A 32 -6.23 -8.05 4.83
C ARG A 32 -6.70 -9.39 4.30
N GLU A 33 -7.75 -9.96 4.87
CA GLU A 33 -8.38 -11.19 4.39
C GLU A 33 -8.97 -10.99 2.99
N GLU A 34 -9.74 -9.92 2.78
CA GLU A 34 -10.28 -9.55 1.47
C GLU A 34 -9.17 -9.36 0.43
N LEU A 35 -8.10 -8.64 0.79
CA LEU A 35 -6.94 -8.45 -0.08
C LEU A 35 -6.23 -9.77 -0.42
N ALA A 36 -6.18 -10.74 0.50
CA ALA A 36 -5.60 -12.04 0.24
C ALA A 36 -6.39 -12.81 -0.82
N VAL A 37 -7.73 -12.78 -0.73
CA VAL A 37 -8.63 -13.38 -1.72
C VAL A 37 -8.45 -12.71 -3.08
N LEU A 38 -8.50 -11.37 -3.15
CA LEU A 38 -8.32 -10.62 -4.40
C LEU A 38 -6.96 -10.89 -5.06
N LYS A 39 -5.89 -11.01 -4.28
CA LYS A 39 -4.57 -11.40 -4.80
C LYS A 39 -4.57 -12.81 -5.37
N ALA A 40 -5.28 -13.75 -4.74
CA ALA A 40 -5.40 -15.12 -5.24
C ALA A 40 -6.21 -15.16 -6.55
N GLU A 41 -7.29 -14.40 -6.63
CA GLU A 41 -8.09 -14.25 -7.86
C GLU A 41 -7.28 -13.62 -8.98
N TRP A 42 -6.56 -12.53 -8.69
CA TRP A 42 -5.67 -11.90 -9.66
C TRP A 42 -4.61 -12.90 -10.15
N ALA A 43 -3.97 -13.62 -9.24
CA ALA A 43 -2.99 -14.64 -9.61
C ALA A 43 -3.60 -15.74 -10.47
N TYR A 44 -4.85 -16.16 -10.19
CA TYR A 44 -5.58 -17.13 -11.00
C TYR A 44 -5.89 -16.59 -12.41
N LEU A 45 -6.37 -15.36 -12.52
CA LEU A 45 -6.72 -14.74 -13.80
C LEU A 45 -5.48 -14.51 -14.68
N ASN A 46 -4.33 -14.19 -14.06
CA ASN A 46 -3.07 -13.91 -14.74
C ASN A 46 -2.16 -15.14 -14.92
N ARG A 47 -2.66 -16.37 -14.72
CA ARG A 47 -1.86 -17.58 -14.99
C ARG A 47 -1.47 -17.62 -16.48
N PRO A 48 -0.18 -17.75 -16.84
CA PRO A 48 0.27 -17.72 -18.22
C PRO A 48 -0.43 -18.74 -19.12
N GLU A 49 -0.62 -19.96 -18.62
CA GLU A 49 -1.34 -21.03 -19.34
C GLU A 49 -2.77 -20.62 -19.68
N ARG A 50 -3.53 -20.15 -18.68
CA ARG A 50 -4.92 -19.68 -18.87
C ARG A 50 -5.00 -18.51 -19.85
N LEU A 51 -4.07 -17.57 -19.77
CA LEU A 51 -4.01 -16.44 -20.70
C LEU A 51 -3.73 -16.89 -22.14
N ARG A 52 -2.88 -17.91 -22.30
CA ARG A 52 -2.59 -18.52 -23.60
C ARG A 52 -3.82 -19.21 -24.19
N ASP A 53 -4.51 -20.04 -23.40
CA ASP A 53 -5.76 -20.70 -23.81
C ASP A 53 -6.82 -19.68 -24.24
N LEU A 54 -6.98 -18.61 -23.46
CA LEU A 54 -7.93 -17.53 -23.78
C LEU A 54 -7.54 -16.77 -25.05
N ALA A 55 -6.25 -16.53 -25.28
CA ALA A 55 -5.76 -15.88 -26.50
C ALA A 55 -6.00 -16.76 -27.74
N GLU A 56 -5.83 -18.07 -27.61
CA GLU A 56 -6.08 -19.04 -28.68
C GLU A 56 -7.58 -19.12 -29.03
N ILE A 57 -8.45 -19.23 -28.02
CA ILE A 57 -9.91 -19.26 -28.24
C ILE A 57 -10.42 -17.94 -28.86
N ASN A 58 -9.77 -16.80 -28.58
CA ASN A 58 -10.15 -15.49 -29.11
C ASN A 58 -9.24 -15.02 -30.27
N PHE A 59 -8.56 -15.94 -30.95
CA PHE A 59 -7.54 -15.61 -31.94
C PHE A 59 -8.08 -14.75 -33.08
N ASP A 60 -9.27 -15.06 -33.60
CA ASP A 60 -9.90 -14.33 -34.71
C ASP A 60 -10.04 -12.83 -34.44
N ARG A 61 -10.23 -12.45 -33.17
CA ARG A 61 -10.36 -11.06 -32.73
C ARG A 61 -9.04 -10.43 -32.31
N LEU A 62 -8.21 -11.19 -31.59
CA LEU A 62 -7.02 -10.65 -30.94
C LEU A 62 -5.77 -10.71 -31.82
N GLY A 63 -5.67 -11.70 -32.72
CA GLY A 63 -4.52 -11.90 -33.61
C GLY A 63 -3.18 -12.08 -32.85
N LEU A 64 -3.24 -12.52 -31.60
CA LEU A 64 -2.05 -12.64 -30.75
C LEU A 64 -1.29 -13.93 -31.06
N LEU A 65 0.02 -13.80 -31.25
CA LEU A 65 0.94 -14.92 -31.40
C LEU A 65 1.93 -14.94 -30.23
N PRO A 66 2.42 -16.13 -29.83
CA PRO A 66 3.49 -16.23 -28.85
C PRO A 66 4.69 -15.39 -29.27
N PHE A 67 5.22 -14.61 -28.34
CA PHE A 67 6.41 -13.80 -28.56
C PHE A 67 7.62 -14.69 -28.76
N GLN A 68 8.40 -14.43 -29.81
CA GLN A 68 9.61 -15.18 -30.11
C GLN A 68 10.80 -14.60 -29.34
N PRO A 69 11.79 -15.42 -28.95
CA PRO A 69 12.99 -14.96 -28.24
C PRO A 69 13.71 -13.80 -28.93
N GLU A 70 13.71 -13.77 -30.26
CA GLU A 70 14.37 -12.75 -31.09
C GLU A 70 13.67 -11.39 -31.02
N GLN A 71 12.41 -11.35 -30.57
CA GLN A 71 11.64 -10.12 -30.41
C GLN A 71 11.91 -9.40 -29.08
N PHE A 72 12.63 -10.03 -28.14
CA PHE A 72 13.07 -9.35 -26.92
C PHE A 72 14.15 -8.32 -27.29
N GLY A 73 13.87 -7.05 -26.95
CA GLY A 73 14.85 -5.98 -27.07
C GLY A 73 16.03 -6.22 -26.13
N ARG A 74 17.23 -5.86 -26.58
CA ARG A 74 18.40 -5.89 -25.71
C ARG A 74 18.38 -4.68 -24.76
N VAL A 75 18.95 -4.84 -23.57
CA VAL A 75 18.96 -3.78 -22.55
C VAL A 75 19.63 -2.49 -23.05
N ASP A 76 20.65 -2.61 -23.91
CA ASP A 76 21.34 -1.47 -24.55
C ASP A 76 20.49 -0.73 -25.59
N GLN A 77 19.33 -1.28 -25.97
CA GLN A 77 18.38 -0.66 -26.91
C GLN A 77 17.28 0.12 -26.19
N ILE A 78 17.24 0.10 -24.85
CA ILE A 78 16.26 0.81 -24.04
C ILE A 78 16.89 2.12 -23.56
N ALA A 79 16.29 3.26 -23.92
CA ALA A 79 16.67 4.54 -23.36
C ALA A 79 16.28 4.57 -21.87
N PHE A 80 17.27 4.58 -20.98
CA PHE A 80 17.03 4.80 -19.56
C PHE A 80 16.66 6.27 -19.32
N PRO A 81 15.72 6.56 -18.39
CA PRO A 81 15.49 7.93 -17.97
C PRO A 81 16.81 8.52 -17.51
N GLN A 82 17.13 9.73 -17.97
CA GLN A 82 18.29 10.44 -17.43
C GLN A 82 18.03 10.61 -15.94
N LYS A 83 19.02 10.25 -15.10
CA LYS A 83 19.00 10.71 -13.72
C LYS A 83 19.03 12.22 -13.82
N GLU A 84 17.89 12.86 -13.60
CA GLU A 84 17.90 14.25 -13.17
C GLU A 84 18.82 14.25 -11.96
N ASP A 85 19.97 14.93 -12.07
CA ASP A 85 20.79 15.25 -10.94
C ASP A 85 19.88 16.09 -10.04
N LEU A 86 19.14 15.40 -9.16
CA LEU A 86 18.37 15.94 -8.06
C LEU A 86 19.37 16.52 -7.07
N ILE A 87 20.06 17.57 -7.50
CA ILE A 87 20.47 18.63 -6.60
C ILE A 87 19.14 19.27 -6.21
N LEU A 88 18.47 18.64 -5.24
CA LEU A 88 17.45 19.29 -4.44
C LEU A 88 18.16 20.49 -3.82
N ASP A 89 17.94 21.67 -4.39
CA ASP A 89 18.27 22.93 -3.75
C ASP A 89 17.37 23.03 -2.51
N LEU A 90 17.83 22.44 -1.41
CA LEU A 90 17.20 22.47 -0.08
C LEU A 90 17.37 23.87 0.54
N SER A 91 17.00 24.91 -0.22
CA SER A 91 17.11 26.30 0.21
C SER A 91 16.04 26.66 1.26
N ASP A 92 14.92 25.94 1.28
CA ASP A 92 13.79 26.18 2.19
C ASP A 92 13.65 25.08 3.25
N ALA A 93 14.74 24.73 3.93
CA ALA A 93 14.67 23.86 5.11
C ALA A 93 13.97 24.62 6.26
N VAL A 94 12.73 24.24 6.58
CA VAL A 94 12.01 24.75 7.75
C VAL A 94 12.22 23.80 8.92
N ASP A 95 12.90 24.28 9.96
CA ASP A 95 13.04 23.56 11.22
C ASP A 95 11.76 23.73 12.06
N VAL A 96 11.17 22.62 12.50
CA VAL A 96 9.90 22.63 13.25
C VAL A 96 10.15 22.11 14.65
N VAL A 97 9.98 22.98 15.65
CA VAL A 97 9.96 22.60 17.06
C VAL A 97 8.52 22.53 17.53
N GLY A 98 8.03 21.31 17.76
CA GLY A 98 6.75 21.08 18.42
C GLY A 98 6.91 21.23 19.93
N SER A 99 6.12 22.12 20.55
CA SER A 99 5.92 22.11 21.99
C SER A 99 4.83 21.11 22.32
N LEU A 100 5.15 20.10 23.13
CA LEU A 100 4.11 19.31 23.80
C LEU A 100 3.53 20.20 24.87
N GLU A 101 2.38 20.81 24.58
CA GLU A 101 1.57 21.48 25.59
C GLU A 101 1.12 20.38 26.56
N ALA A 102 1.83 20.30 27.70
CA ALA A 102 1.48 19.42 28.77
C ALA A 102 0.07 19.81 29.23
N ILE A 103 -0.87 18.90 29.03
CA ILE A 103 -2.19 18.99 29.64
C ILE A 103 -1.95 18.94 31.15
N GLU A 104 -1.97 20.11 31.79
CA GLU A 104 -1.86 20.22 33.24
C GLU A 104 -3.12 19.63 33.92
N PRO A 105 -2.95 19.02 35.10
CA PRO A 105 -3.88 18.06 35.71
C PRO A 105 -5.20 18.64 36.21
#